data_AF-A0A822YKW4-F1
#
_entry.id   AF-A0A822YKW4-F1
#
_cell.length_a   1.000
_cell.length_b   1.000
_cell.length_c   1.000
_cell.angle_alpha   90.00
_cell.angle_beta   90.00
_cell.angle_gamma   90.00
#
_symmetry.space_group_name_H-M   'P 1'
#
loop_
_entity.id
_entity.type
_entity.pdbx_description
1 polymer ?
#
loop_
_entity_poly.entity_id
_entity_poly.type
_entity_poly.pdbx_seq_one_letter_code
_entity_poly.pdbx_strand_id
1 'polypeptide(L)'
;MLGHQIHDNRIIASEVVHTLSHMQGKHGGFILKLDLAKANDKIKWSFLEWCLKRRGFSPHLCKLIMCCIASSSFSILLNGEKSERFTPERGLH
;
A
#
# COMPACT_ATOMS: atom_id res chain seq x y z
N MET A 1 -6.67 8.15 -17.41
CA MET A 1 -5.70 8.51 -16.35
C MET A 1 -4.41 7.71 -16.55
N LEU A 2 -3.58 8.17 -17.49
CA LEU A 2 -2.16 7.86 -17.62
C LEU A 2 -1.48 9.23 -17.49
N GLY A 3 -0.65 9.44 -16.48
CA GLY A 3 -0.05 10.78 -16.25
C GLY A 3 0.61 10.99 -14.89
N HIS A 4 0.87 9.92 -14.13
CA HIS A 4 1.68 9.98 -12.92
C HIS A 4 2.89 9.08 -13.13
N GLN A 5 3.90 9.60 -13.82
CA GLN A 5 5.18 8.94 -14.00
C GLN A 5 6.06 9.20 -12.79
N ILE A 6 7.05 8.33 -12.58
CA ILE A 6 8.02 8.49 -11.47
C ILE A 6 8.77 9.83 -11.54
N HIS A 7 8.86 10.41 -12.74
CA HIS A 7 9.49 11.69 -12.99
C HIS A 7 8.70 12.87 -12.37
N ASP A 8 7.36 12.80 -12.34
CA ASP A 8 6.51 13.83 -11.76
C ASP A 8 6.73 13.94 -10.24
N ASN A 9 6.80 12.79 -9.57
CA ASN A 9 7.11 12.71 -8.14
C ASN A 9 8.46 13.38 -7.81
N ARG A 10 9.45 13.25 -8.72
CA ARG A 10 10.76 13.86 -8.54
C ARG A 10 10.69 15.38 -8.69
N ILE A 11 9.93 15.89 -9.66
CA ILE A 11 9.71 17.34 -9.85
C ILE A 11 9.03 17.93 -8.61
N ILE A 12 7.92 17.32 -8.17
CA ILE A 12 7.17 17.76 -6.99
C ILE A 12 8.05 17.75 -5.74
N ALA A 13 8.84 16.68 -5.52
CA ALA A 13 9.76 16.62 -4.38
C ALA A 13 10.83 17.72 -4.43
N SER A 14 11.38 18.01 -5.62
CA SER A 14 12.35 19.08 -5.80
C SER A 14 11.76 20.45 -5.51
N GLU A 15 10.52 20.70 -5.95
CA GLU A 15 9.80 21.95 -5.67
C GLU A 15 9.55 22.13 -4.18
N VAL A 16 9.05 21.09 -3.50
CA VAL A 16 8.83 21.09 -2.04
C VAL A 16 10.13 21.41 -1.28
N VAL A 17 11.24 20.78 -1.65
CA VAL A 17 12.55 21.05 -1.03
C VAL A 17 13.00 22.49 -1.28
N HIS A 18 12.83 23.00 -2.51
CA HIS A 18 13.19 24.36 -2.86
C HIS A 18 12.34 25.41 -2.11
N THR A 19 11.03 25.20 -1.99
CA THR A 19 10.15 26.07 -1.21
C THR A 19 10.55 26.08 0.26
N LEU A 20 10.83 24.91 0.84
CA LEU A 20 11.24 24.80 2.23
C LEU A 20 12.59 25.46 2.51
N SER A 21 13.54 25.41 1.58
CA SER A 21 14.85 26.05 1.76
C SER A 21 14.82 27.57 1.67
N HIS A 22 13.80 28.14 1.01
CA HIS A 22 13.60 29.59 0.88
C HIS A 22 12.62 30.17 1.90
N MET A 23 11.99 29.34 2.75
CA MET A 23 11.17 29.82 3.86
C MET A 23 12.04 30.50 4.92
N GLN A 24 11.82 31.80 5.14
CA GLN A 24 12.47 32.58 6.20
C GLN A 24 11.49 32.98 7.30
N GLY A 25 11.95 33.02 8.56
CA GLY A 25 11.17 33.44 9.72
C GLY A 25 10.88 32.32 10.73
N LYS A 26 10.00 32.60 11.72
CA LYS A 26 9.69 31.70 12.85
C LYS A 26 8.87 30.43 12.48
N HIS A 27 8.47 30.29 11.23
CA HIS A 27 7.68 29.16 10.72
C HIS A 27 8.50 28.40 9.68
N GLY A 28 9.51 27.65 10.12
CA GLY A 28 10.19 26.68 9.26
C GLY A 28 9.31 25.47 8.99
N GLY A 29 9.58 24.74 7.91
CA GLY A 29 8.91 23.47 7.60
C GLY A 29 9.87 22.28 7.69
N PHE A 30 9.32 21.06 7.74
CA PHE A 30 10.07 19.81 7.76
C PHE A 30 9.49 18.82 6.75
N ILE A 31 10.32 17.88 6.30
CA ILE A 31 9.91 16.80 5.41
C ILE A 31 9.82 15.51 6.22
N LEU A 32 8.65 14.87 6.20
CA LEU A 32 8.47 13.54 6.77
C LEU A 32 8.39 12.51 5.64
N LYS A 33 9.40 11.65 5.54
CA LYS A 33 9.39 10.50 4.64
C LYS A 33 8.82 9.30 5.38
N LEU A 34 7.61 8.88 5.00
CA LEU A 34 6.97 7.67 5.50
C LEU A 34 7.20 6.53 4.51
N ASP A 35 7.72 5.41 5.01
CA ASP A 35 7.88 4.17 4.25
C ASP A 35 7.12 3.04 4.93
N LEU A 36 6.38 2.25 4.16
CA LEU A 36 5.56 1.16 4.68
C LEU A 36 6.27 -0.18 4.49
N ALA A 37 6.85 -0.69 5.58
CA ALA A 37 7.55 -1.96 5.57
C ALA A 37 6.61 -3.12 5.21
N LYS A 38 6.92 -3.82 4.11
CA LYS A 38 6.17 -4.99 3.60
C LYS A 38 4.67 -4.68 3.44
N ALA A 39 4.36 -3.56 2.78
CA ALA A 39 2.99 -3.10 2.62
C ALA A 39 2.07 -4.20 2.05
N ASN A 40 2.52 -4.92 1.02
CA ASN A 40 1.73 -5.99 0.43
C ASN A 40 1.48 -7.14 1.40
N ASP A 41 2.42 -7.52 2.25
CA ASP A 41 2.25 -8.66 3.18
C ASP A 41 1.39 -8.30 4.41
N LYS A 42 1.31 -7.00 4.76
CA LYS A 42 0.73 -6.54 6.02
C LYS A 42 -0.66 -5.95 5.92
N ILE A 43 -1.20 -5.74 4.71
CA ILE A 43 -2.55 -5.18 4.52
C ILE A 43 -3.60 -6.10 5.13
N LYS A 44 -4.31 -5.61 6.15
CA LYS A 44 -5.49 -6.31 6.68
C LYS A 44 -6.62 -6.28 5.66
N TRP A 45 -7.22 -7.42 5.37
CA TRP A 45 -8.31 -7.51 4.39
C TRP A 45 -9.56 -6.74 4.79
N SER A 46 -9.88 -6.66 6.08
CA SER A 46 -10.98 -5.82 6.57
C SER A 46 -10.77 -4.33 6.26
N PHE A 47 -9.52 -3.85 6.31
CA PHE A 47 -9.18 -2.48 5.93
C PHE A 47 -9.29 -2.27 4.41
N LEU A 48 -8.86 -3.25 3.60
CA LEU A 48 -9.01 -3.20 2.15
C LEU A 48 -10.49 -3.18 1.75
N GLU A 49 -11.31 -4.07 2.31
CA GLU A 49 -12.74 -4.11 2.06
C GLU A 49 -13.42 -2.79 2.43
N TRP A 50 -13.07 -2.23 3.60
CA TRP A 50 -13.54 -0.92 4.02
C TRP A 50 -13.15 0.18 3.01
N CYS A 51 -11.90 0.17 2.51
CA CYS A 51 -11.42 1.13 1.51
C CYS A 51 -12.21 1.02 0.20
N LEU A 52 -12.43 -0.19 -0.30
CA LEU A 52 -13.18 -0.44 -1.54
C LEU A 52 -14.62 0.07 -1.42
N LYS A 53 -15.30 -0.24 -0.31
CA LYS A 53 -16.65 0.26 -0.03
C LYS A 53 -16.68 1.78 0.05
N ARG A 54 -15.72 2.39 0.76
CA ARG A 54 -15.63 3.87 0.88
C ARG A 54 -15.35 4.56 -0.44
N ARG A 55 -14.63 3.91 -1.36
CA ARG A 55 -14.33 4.45 -2.69
C ARG A 55 -15.48 4.26 -3.68
N GLY A 56 -16.61 3.66 -3.26
CA GLY A 56 -17.81 3.53 -4.08
C GLY A 56 -17.80 2.34 -5.04
N PHE A 57 -16.94 1.35 -4.81
CA PHE A 57 -16.95 0.12 -5.61
C PHE A 57 -18.27 -0.63 -5.41
N SER A 58 -18.79 -1.25 -6.48
CA SER A 58 -20.04 -2.00 -6.38
C SER A 58 -19.90 -3.18 -5.40
N PRO A 59 -20.98 -3.58 -4.69
CA PRO A 59 -20.94 -4.71 -3.77
C PRO A 59 -20.47 -6.01 -4.44
N HIS A 60 -20.85 -6.21 -5.71
CA HIS A 60 -20.42 -7.37 -6.49
C HIS A 60 -18.91 -7.37 -6.71
N LEU A 61 -18.33 -6.24 -7.13
CA LEU A 61 -16.89 -6.12 -7.36
C LEU A 61 -16.10 -6.25 -6.05
N CYS A 62 -16.59 -5.64 -4.96
CA CYS A 62 -16.01 -5.83 -3.63
C CYS A 62 -15.97 -7.32 -3.27
N LYS A 63 -17.09 -8.04 -3.42
CA LYS A 63 -17.17 -9.47 -3.13
C LYS A 63 -16.19 -10.28 -3.97
N LEU A 64 -16.07 -10.01 -5.27
CA LEU A 64 -15.12 -10.69 -6.14
C LEU A 64 -13.67 -10.48 -5.67
N ILE A 65 -13.27 -9.25 -5.39
CA ILE A 65 -11.92 -8.94 -4.90
C ILE A 65 -11.65 -9.67 -3.58
N MET A 66 -12.61 -9.64 -2.64
CA MET A 66 -12.46 -10.30 -1.35
C MET A 66 -12.39 -11.83 -1.46
N CYS A 67 -13.16 -12.44 -2.37
CA CYS A 67 -13.06 -13.86 -2.65
C CYS A 67 -11.71 -14.24 -3.24
N CYS A 68 -11.18 -13.45 -4.18
CA CYS A 68 -9.88 -13.70 -4.79
C CYS A 68 -8.78 -13.73 -3.74
N ILE A 69 -8.69 -12.70 -2.88
CA ILE A 69 -7.62 -12.62 -1.88
C ILE A 69 -7.77 -13.64 -0.75
N ALA A 70 -9.02 -13.98 -0.36
CA ALA A 70 -9.27 -14.91 0.74
C ALA A 70 -9.10 -16.40 0.37
N SER A 71 -9.13 -16.72 -0.93
CA SER A 71 -9.01 -18.10 -1.41
C SER A 71 -7.57 -18.64 -1.44
N SER A 72 -6.57 -17.77 -1.23
CA SER A 72 -5.16 -18.15 -1.30
C SER A 72 -4.73 -18.99 -0.09
N SER A 73 -4.02 -20.10 -0.33
CA SER A 73 -3.44 -20.96 0.72
C SER A 73 -1.94 -21.15 0.46
N PHE A 74 -1.14 -21.12 1.52
CA PHE A 74 0.31 -21.10 1.46
C PHE A 74 0.92 -22.25 2.27
N SER A 75 2.11 -22.68 1.87
CA SER A 75 3.01 -23.54 2.66
C SER A 75 4.41 -22.93 2.59
N ILE A 76 5.13 -22.93 3.71
CA ILE A 76 6.50 -22.42 3.79
C ILE A 76 7.46 -23.56 3.45
N LEU A 77 8.41 -23.32 2.55
CA LEU A 77 9.51 -24.26 2.30
C LEU A 77 10.67 -23.93 3.25
N LEU A 78 10.95 -24.82 4.20
CA LEU A 78 12.04 -24.69 5.17
C LEU A 78 13.03 -25.82 4.95
N ASN A 79 14.27 -25.50 4.58
CA ASN A 79 15.35 -26.47 4.35
C ASN A 79 14.98 -27.63 3.40
N GLY A 80 14.13 -27.38 2.40
CA GLY A 80 13.67 -28.38 1.43
C GLY A 80 12.39 -29.12 1.84
N GLU A 81 11.92 -28.95 3.07
CA GLU A 81 10.67 -29.53 3.55
C GLU A 81 9.54 -28.50 3.53
N LYS A 82 8.35 -28.91 3.06
CA LYS A 82 7.16 -28.05 3.05
C LYS A 82 6.46 -28.13 4.40
N SER A 83 6.13 -26.98 4.96
CA SER A 83 5.24 -26.87 6.12
C SER A 83 3.83 -27.31 5.77
N GLU A 84 3.01 -27.49 6.81
CA GLU A 84 1.56 -27.57 6.64
C GLU A 84 1.02 -26.33 5.93
N ARG A 85 -0.10 -26.52 5.23
CA ARG A 85 -0.80 -25.43 4.57
C ARG A 85 -1.51 -24.57 5.59
N PHE A 86 -1.46 -23.26 5.40
CA PHE A 86 -2.21 -22.29 6.16
C PHE A 86 -2.91 -21.30 5.22
N THR A 87 -3.94 -20.65 5.72
CA THR A 87 -4.63 -19.57 5.02
C THR A 87 -4.20 -18.26 5.68
N PRO A 88 -3.72 -17.27 4.91
CA PRO A 88 -3.30 -16.00 5.48
C PRO A 88 -4.54 -15.18 5.85
N GLU A 89 -4.41 -14.33 6.86
CA GLU A 89 -5.49 -13.43 7.29
C GLU A 89 -5.30 -11.98 6.77
N ARG A 90 -4.18 -11.75 6.09
CA ARG A 90 -3.74 -10.45 5.60
C ARG A 90 -2.77 -10.65 4.43
N GLY A 91 -2.58 -9.57 3.69
CA GLY A 91 -1.60 -9.48 2.63
C GLY A 91 -2.19 -9.69 1.22
N LEU A 92 -1.47 -9.25 0.21
CA LEU A 92 -1.83 -9.36 -1.20
C LEU A 92 -0.74 -10.19 -1.88
N HIS A 93 -1.10 -11.42 -2.24
CA HIS A 93 -0.19 -12.46 -2.72
C HIS A 93 -0.79 -13.17 -3.93
#